data_AF-A0A835BW91-F1
#
_entry.id   AF-A0A835BW91-F1
#
_cell.length_a   1.000
_cell.length_b   1.000
_cell.length_c   1.000
_cell.angle_alpha   90.00
_cell.angle_beta   90.00
_cell.angle_gamma   90.00
#
_symmetry.space_group_name_H-M   'P 1'
#
loop_
_entity.id
_entity.type
_entity.pdbx_description
1 polymer ?
#
loop_
_entity_poly.entity_id
_entity_poly.type
_entity_poly.pdbx_seq_one_letter_code
_entity_poly.pdbx_strand_id
1 'polypeptide(L)'
;MSDLISRHEEKQKSKAKESLERLEMAHIKLDAALGTSEKWQITDASLLRWRKKLKRAAQECDDTLQKCKHRIIEEEQIEQEVRNSAFPKRIAHATKSFISSAFGQNNRLGRSVVRRFE
;
A
#
# COMPACT_ATOMS: atom_id res chain seq x y z
N MET A 1 -23.27 20.73 -6.16
CA MET A 1 -22.13 20.00 -6.77
C MET A 1 -21.00 19.72 -5.77
N SER A 2 -20.78 20.52 -4.72
CA SER A 2 -19.70 20.29 -3.72
C SER A 2 -19.87 19.06 -2.81
N ASP A 3 -21.10 18.72 -2.39
CA ASP A 3 -21.33 17.59 -1.47
C ASP A 3 -20.98 16.22 -2.04
N LEU A 4 -21.19 16.04 -3.35
CA LEU A 4 -20.92 14.76 -4.02
C LEU A 4 -19.42 14.47 -4.12
N ILE A 5 -18.60 15.52 -4.29
CA ILE A 5 -17.15 15.43 -4.39
C ILE A 5 -16.55 15.13 -3.01
N SER A 6 -17.01 15.84 -1.97
CA SER A 6 -16.59 15.62 -0.57
C SER A 6 -16.84 14.18 -0.10
N ARG A 7 -18.04 13.64 -0.34
CA ARG A 7 -18.36 12.25 0.02
C ARG A 7 -17.56 11.22 -0.77
N HIS A 8 -17.15 11.54 -2.00
CA HIS A 8 -16.32 10.64 -2.79
C HIS A 8 -14.90 10.55 -2.22
N GLU A 9 -14.30 11.69 -1.86
CA GLU A 9 -12.96 11.75 -1.28
C GLU A 9 -12.88 11.03 0.07
N GLU A 10 -13.87 11.25 0.95
CA GLU A 10 -13.93 10.60 2.26
C GLU A 10 -14.02 9.07 2.16
N LYS A 11 -14.81 8.57 1.19
CA LYS A 11 -14.94 7.14 0.91
C LYS A 11 -13.66 6.52 0.35
N GLN A 12 -12.88 7.27 -0.42
CA GLN A 12 -11.59 6.79 -0.93
C GLN A 12 -10.53 6.76 0.17
N LYS A 13 -10.46 7.80 1.02
CA LYS A 13 -9.56 7.85 2.18
C LYS A 13 -9.83 6.69 3.15
N SER A 14 -11.09 6.40 3.45
CA SER A 14 -11.46 5.28 4.34
C SER A 14 -11.08 3.91 3.75
N LYS A 15 -11.33 3.70 2.45
CA LYS A 15 -10.94 2.46 1.76
C LYS A 15 -9.41 2.29 1.71
N ALA A 16 -8.66 3.37 1.48
CA ALA A 16 -7.20 3.34 1.48
C ALA A 16 -6.65 2.96 2.86
N LYS A 17 -7.18 3.54 3.93
CA LYS A 17 -6.82 3.20 5.32
C LYS A 17 -7.10 1.72 5.63
N GLU A 18 -8.29 1.23 5.31
CA GLU A 18 -8.65 -0.17 5.52
C GLU A 18 -7.73 -1.12 4.73
N SER A 19 -7.31 -0.73 3.52
CA SER A 19 -6.36 -1.52 2.73
C SER A 19 -4.94 -1.52 3.32
N LEU A 20 -4.50 -0.41 3.93
CA LEU A 20 -3.23 -0.30 4.63
C LEU A 20 -3.21 -1.21 5.86
N GLU A 21 -4.25 -1.15 6.69
CA GLU A 21 -4.39 -2.01 7.88
C GLU A 21 -4.35 -3.50 7.52
N ARG A 22 -5.00 -3.89 6.42
CA ARG A 22 -4.92 -5.27 5.90
C ARG A 22 -3.52 -5.65 5.47
N LEU A 23 -2.78 -4.74 4.83
CA LEU A 23 -1.41 -4.96 4.40
C LEU A 23 -0.46 -5.10 5.60
N GLU A 24 -0.62 -4.27 6.64
CA GLU A 24 0.13 -4.38 7.90
C GLU A 24 -0.12 -5.72 8.59
N MET A 25 -1.38 -6.14 8.68
CA MET A 25 -1.73 -7.43 9.25
C MET A 25 -1.15 -8.60 8.44
N ALA A 26 -1.14 -8.50 7.10
CA ALA A 26 -0.51 -9.50 6.24
C ALA A 26 1.01 -9.59 6.49
N HIS A 27 1.68 -8.44 6.64
CA HIS A 27 3.10 -8.38 6.97
C HIS A 27 3.41 -9.07 8.31
N ILE A 28 2.68 -8.74 9.37
CA ILE A 28 2.82 -9.36 10.70
C ILE A 28 2.64 -10.88 10.62
N LYS A 29 1.64 -11.35 9.87
CA LYS A 29 1.40 -12.80 9.67
C LYS A 29 2.54 -13.48 8.92
N LEU A 30 3.07 -12.85 7.87
CA LEU A 30 4.21 -13.37 7.12
C LEU A 30 5.47 -13.45 7.98
N ASP A 31 5.76 -12.42 8.76
CA ASP A 31 6.89 -12.38 9.69
C ASP A 31 6.76 -13.44 10.79
N ALA A 32 5.58 -13.59 11.38
CA ALA A 32 5.33 -14.61 12.40
C ALA A 32 5.52 -16.03 11.83
N ALA A 33 4.99 -16.30 10.63
CA ALA A 33 5.18 -17.58 9.95
C ALA A 33 6.65 -17.81 9.61
N LEU A 34 7.37 -16.78 9.15
CA LEU A 34 8.78 -16.88 8.80
C LEU A 34 9.64 -17.15 10.03
N GLY A 35 9.46 -16.38 11.10
CA GLY A 35 10.17 -16.53 12.37
C GLY A 35 9.86 -17.86 13.07
N THR A 36 8.67 -18.42 12.84
CA THR A 36 8.36 -19.79 13.29
C THR A 36 9.11 -20.81 12.44
N SER A 37 9.10 -20.64 11.11
CA SER A 37 9.80 -21.56 10.21
C SER A 37 11.29 -21.61 10.51
N GLU A 38 11.95 -20.47 10.79
CA GLU A 38 13.41 -20.39 10.98
C GLU A 38 13.89 -21.19 12.19
N LYS A 39 13.04 -21.41 13.19
CA LYS A 39 13.33 -22.23 14.36
C LYS A 39 13.32 -23.74 14.06
N TRP A 40 12.73 -24.16 12.93
CA TRP A 40 12.69 -25.57 12.54
C TRP A 40 13.96 -25.98 11.79
N GLN A 41 14.56 -27.10 12.21
CA GLN A 41 15.60 -27.78 11.43
C GLN A 41 14.98 -28.47 10.22
N ILE A 42 14.79 -27.70 9.14
CA ILE A 42 14.20 -28.19 7.89
C ILE A 42 15.29 -28.79 7.02
N THR A 43 15.22 -30.11 6.79
CA THR A 43 16.08 -30.83 5.84
C THR A 43 15.37 -31.06 4.51
N ASP A 44 14.03 -31.06 4.50
CA ASP A 44 13.23 -31.29 3.31
C ASP A 44 13.35 -30.16 2.28
N ALA A 45 13.68 -30.52 1.04
CA ALA A 45 13.94 -29.55 -0.03
C ALA A 45 12.69 -28.76 -0.45
N SER A 46 11.49 -29.34 -0.34
CA SER A 46 10.24 -28.66 -0.68
C SER A 46 9.90 -27.59 0.36
N LEU A 47 10.11 -27.88 1.64
CA LEU A 47 9.94 -26.92 2.74
C LEU A 47 10.98 -25.79 2.69
N LEU A 48 12.23 -26.09 2.28
CA LEU A 48 13.23 -25.05 2.02
C LEU A 48 12.83 -24.11 0.88
N ARG A 49 12.26 -24.65 -0.21
CA ARG A 49 11.72 -23.83 -1.31
C ARG A 49 10.54 -22.98 -0.85
N TRP A 50 9.63 -23.55 -0.05
CA TRP A 50 8.52 -22.81 0.54
C TRP A 50 9.01 -21.65 1.43
N ARG A 51 9.99 -21.89 2.31
CA ARG A 51 10.59 -20.83 3.15
C ARG A 51 11.20 -19.71 2.30
N LYS A 52 11.90 -20.03 1.20
CA LYS A 52 12.43 -19.01 0.26
C LYS A 52 11.30 -18.17 -0.37
N LYS A 53 10.21 -18.81 -0.79
CA LYS A 53 9.01 -18.10 -1.30
C LYS A 53 8.39 -17.21 -0.23
N LEU A 54 8.32 -17.68 1.02
CA LEU A 54 7.80 -16.92 2.15
C LEU A 54 8.65 -15.68 2.45
N LYS A 55 9.99 -15.82 2.51
CA LYS A 55 10.91 -14.68 2.66
C LYS A 55 10.69 -13.62 1.58
N ARG A 56 10.56 -14.05 0.33
CA ARG A 56 10.31 -13.14 -0.78
C ARG A 56 8.96 -12.43 -0.65
N ALA A 57 7.90 -13.15 -0.27
CA ALA A 57 6.58 -12.55 -0.05
C ALA A 57 6.59 -11.53 1.10
N ALA A 58 7.30 -11.83 2.19
CA ALA A 58 7.48 -10.89 3.30
C ALA A 58 8.18 -9.59 2.84
N GLN A 59 9.29 -9.72 2.09
CA GLN A 59 10.00 -8.56 1.55
C GLN A 59 9.14 -7.73 0.59
N GLU A 60 8.44 -8.37 -0.36
CA GLU A 60 7.56 -7.65 -1.30
C GLU A 60 6.41 -6.94 -0.57
N CYS A 61 5.92 -7.53 0.53
CA CYS A 61 4.91 -6.94 1.39
C CYS A 61 5.46 -5.72 2.15
N ASP A 62 6.65 -5.82 2.76
CA ASP A 62 7.30 -4.70 3.44
C ASP A 62 7.59 -3.54 2.47
N ASP A 63 8.21 -3.82 1.32
CA ASP A 63 8.49 -2.81 0.29
C ASP A 63 7.22 -2.06 -0.14
N THR A 64 6.11 -2.79 -0.27
CA THR A 64 4.80 -2.20 -0.61
C THR A 64 4.27 -1.36 0.54
N LEU A 65 4.38 -1.85 1.78
CA LEU A 65 3.94 -1.15 2.97
C LEU A 65 4.71 0.16 3.17
N GLN A 66 6.04 0.15 3.01
CA GLN A 66 6.87 1.35 3.07
C GLN A 66 6.47 2.36 2.00
N LYS A 67 6.23 1.93 0.75
CA LYS A 67 5.75 2.82 -0.31
C LYS A 67 4.39 3.43 0.02
N CYS A 68 3.47 2.66 0.59
CA CYS A 68 2.18 3.17 1.03
C CYS A 68 2.33 4.23 2.15
N LYS A 69 3.18 3.98 3.14
CA LYS A 69 3.44 4.95 4.22
C LYS A 69 4.06 6.24 3.70
N HIS A 70 5.07 6.17 2.84
CA HIS A 70 5.66 7.35 2.21
C HIS A 70 4.63 8.19 1.44
N ARG A 71 3.74 7.54 0.67
CA ARG A 71 2.67 8.23 -0.07
C ARG A 71 1.70 8.99 0.84
N ILE A 72 1.35 8.43 2.00
CA ILE A 72 0.47 9.10 2.97
C ILE A 72 1.14 10.37 3.49
N ILE A 73 2.43 10.28 3.83
CA ILE A 73 3.21 11.43 4.33
C ILE A 73 3.35 12.50 3.24
N GLU A 74 3.66 12.12 2.00
CA GLU A 74 3.75 13.04 0.87
C GLU A 74 2.40 13.74 0.60
N GLU A 75 1.28 13.01 0.62
CA GLU A 75 -0.04 13.61 0.43
C GLU A 75 -0.38 14.61 1.54
N GLU A 76 -0.04 14.29 2.79
CA GLU A 76 -0.26 15.18 3.94
C GLU A 76 0.59 16.45 3.85
N GLN A 77 1.85 16.33 3.43
CA GLN A 77 2.74 17.48 3.19
C GLN A 77 2.21 18.39 2.09
N ILE A 78 1.79 17.81 0.95
CA ILE A 78 1.19 18.57 -0.16
C ILE A 78 -0.09 19.26 0.30
N GLU A 79 -0.94 18.57 1.07
CA GLU A 79 -2.18 19.16 1.61
C GLU A 79 -1.87 20.34 2.56
N GLN A 80 -0.81 20.23 3.35
CA GLN A 80 -0.36 21.30 4.24
C GLN A 80 0.22 22.49 3.47
N GLU A 81 1.05 22.27 2.45
CA GLU A 81 1.61 23.32 1.59
C GLU A 81 0.49 24.07 0.85
N VAL A 82 -0.49 23.34 0.31
CA VAL A 82 -1.68 23.93 -0.31
C VAL A 82 -2.45 24.82 0.67
N ARG A 83 -2.66 24.36 1.91
CA ARG A 83 -3.33 25.15 2.96
C ARG A 83 -2.58 26.43 3.31
N ASN A 84 -1.25 26.39 3.26
CA ASN A 84 -0.38 27.53 3.60
C ASN A 84 -0.14 28.48 2.42
N SER A 85 -0.53 28.10 1.19
CA SER A 85 -0.38 28.91 0.00
C SER A 85 -1.51 29.95 -0.17
N ALA A 86 -1.21 31.09 -0.80
CA ALA A 86 -2.22 32.09 -1.19
C ALA A 86 -3.05 31.68 -2.43
N PHE A 87 -2.87 30.46 -2.95
CA PHE A 87 -3.56 30.00 -4.15
C PHE A 87 -5.03 29.67 -3.86
N PRO A 88 -5.97 30.06 -4.75
CA PRO A 88 -7.38 29.67 -4.61
C PRO A 88 -7.51 28.15 -4.52
N LYS A 89 -8.17 27.64 -3.47
CA LYS A 89 -8.33 26.19 -3.19
C LYS A 89 -8.66 25.35 -4.43
N ARG A 90 -9.45 25.88 -5.37
CA ARG A 90 -9.84 25.19 -6.62
C ARG A 90 -8.67 24.86 -7.55
N ILE A 91 -7.65 25.73 -7.64
CA ILE A 91 -6.47 25.51 -8.50
C ILE A 91 -5.58 24.42 -7.90
N ALA A 92 -5.46 24.39 -6.57
CA ALA A 92 -4.71 23.35 -5.86
C ALA A 92 -5.36 21.96 -5.96
N HIS A 93 -6.70 21.87 -5.94
CA HIS A 93 -7.42 20.59 -6.07
C HIS A 93 -7.26 19.94 -7.46
N ALA A 94 -7.17 20.72 -8.55
CA ALA A 94 -6.99 20.19 -9.90
C ALA A 94 -5.65 19.47 -10.07
N THR A 95 -4.57 20.04 -9.51
CA THR A 95 -3.24 19.41 -9.49
C THR A 95 -3.23 18.12 -8.66
N LYS A 96 -3.93 18.11 -7.52
CA LYS A 96 -4.06 16.93 -6.64
C LYS A 96 -4.66 15.72 -7.37
N SER A 97 -5.71 15.94 -8.17
CA SER A 97 -6.37 14.87 -8.93
C SER A 97 -5.50 14.34 -10.10
N PHE A 98 -4.74 15.22 -10.74
CA PHE A 98 -3.90 14.85 -11.89
C PHE A 98 -2.74 13.93 -11.48
N ILE A 99 -2.05 14.25 -10.38
CA ILE A 99 -0.97 13.43 -9.80
C ILE A 99 -1.54 12.08 -9.31
N SER A 100 -2.70 12.09 -8.63
CA SER A 100 -3.35 10.84 -8.19
C SER A 100 -3.67 9.88 -9.35
N SER A 101 -4.05 10.41 -10.52
CA SER A 101 -4.38 9.62 -11.71
C SER A 101 -3.14 9.04 -12.44
N ALA A 102 -2.06 9.83 -12.56
CA ALA A 102 -0.83 9.40 -13.25
C ALA A 102 -0.07 8.31 -12.46
N PHE A 103 -0.21 8.30 -11.13
CA PHE A 103 0.47 7.34 -10.23
C PHE A 103 -0.46 6.28 -9.61
N GLY A 104 -1.74 6.28 -10.00
CA GLY A 104 -2.82 5.42 -9.48
C GLY A 104 -3.04 4.09 -10.22
N GLN A 105 -2.19 3.75 -11.21
CA GLN A 105 -2.32 2.49 -11.98
C GLN A 105 -2.03 1.19 -11.20
N ASN A 106 -1.80 1.25 -9.90
CA ASN A 106 -1.33 0.09 -9.13
C ASN A 106 -2.44 -0.86 -8.68
N ASN A 107 -3.73 -0.49 -8.77
CA ASN A 107 -4.82 -1.45 -8.53
C ASN A 107 -4.81 -2.64 -9.52
N ARG A 108 -4.02 -2.56 -10.60
CA ARG A 108 -3.76 -3.70 -11.51
C ARG A 108 -2.67 -4.66 -11.02
N LEU A 109 -1.78 -4.25 -10.11
CA LEU A 109 -0.67 -5.11 -9.67
C LEU A 109 -1.15 -6.30 -8.81
N GLY A 110 -2.18 -6.11 -7.99
CA GLY A 110 -2.78 -7.17 -7.18
C GLY A 110 -3.35 -8.35 -7.99
N ARG A 111 -3.77 -8.11 -9.24
CA ARG A 111 -4.25 -9.17 -10.14
C ARG A 111 -3.12 -9.99 -10.77
N SER A 112 -1.89 -9.47 -10.80
CA SER A 112 -0.74 -10.14 -11.44
C SER A 112 0.04 -11.05 -10.49
N VAL A 113 0.01 -10.79 -9.17
CA VAL A 113 0.76 -11.58 -8.18
C VAL A 113 0.16 -12.98 -8.00
N VAL A 114 -1.16 -13.12 -8.14
CA VAL A 114 -1.87 -14.41 -7.99
C VAL A 114 -1.41 -15.45 -9.01
N ARG A 115 -0.93 -15.05 -10.19
CA ARG A 115 -0.42 -15.97 -11.23
C ARG A 115 1.00 -16.49 -10.99
N ARG A 116 1.75 -15.97 -10.00
CA ARG A 116 3.14 -16.38 -9.75
C ARG A 116 3.29 -17.57 -8.81
N PHE A 117 2.16 -18.13 -8.33
CA PHE A 117 2.13 -19.28 -7.43
C PHE A 117 1.63 -20.56 -8.09
N GLU A 118 1.32 -20.53 -9.39
CA GLU A 118 1.05 -21.71 -10.22
C GLU A 118 2.36 -22.32 -10.75
#